data_AF-A0A2V6CS09-F1
#
_entry.id   AF-A0A2V6CS09-F1
#
_cell.length_a   1.000
_cell.length_b   1.000
_cell.length_c   1.000
_cell.angle_alpha   90.00
_cell.angle_beta   90.00
_cell.angle_gamma   90.00
#
_symmetry.space_group_name_H-M   'P 1'
#
loop_
_entity.id
_entity.type
_entity.pdbx_description
1 polymer ?
#
loop_
_entity_poly.entity_id
_entity_poly.type
_entity_poly.pdbx_seq_one_letter_code
_entity_poly.pdbx_strand_id
1 'polypeptide(L)'
;KVRRFNFLELNNKLSPTEKLVKNPEVTVRCRGVMEKCTYCIQRINATRANAELEDRQIRDGEIVPACAQACPAEAIVFGNIHDPNSRVSKLKHSPLNYSMLAELNTRPRTTYLAKVHNPHPEFAINER
;
A
#
# COMPACT_ATOMS: atom_id res chain seq x y z
N LYS A 1 -2.64 -15.15 2.60
CA LYS A 1 -4.10 -14.85 2.53
C LYS A 1 -4.33 -13.45 3.08
N VAL A 2 -4.81 -12.49 2.27
CA VAL A 2 -4.83 -11.05 2.62
C VAL A 2 -6.22 -10.45 2.87
N ARG A 3 -7.28 -11.23 2.65
CA ARG A 3 -8.64 -10.82 3.01
C ARG A 3 -8.90 -11.20 4.47
N ARG A 4 -9.47 -10.29 5.26
CA ARG A 4 -9.81 -10.47 6.67
C ARG A 4 -11.33 -10.44 6.81
N PHE A 5 -11.89 -11.30 7.65
CA PHE A 5 -13.34 -11.40 7.79
C PHE A 5 -13.74 -10.99 9.20
N ASN A 6 -14.77 -10.16 9.31
CA ASN A 6 -15.30 -9.71 10.60
C ASN A 6 -16.26 -10.76 11.15
N PHE A 7 -15.75 -11.73 11.91
CA PHE A 7 -16.56 -12.81 12.49
C PHE A 7 -17.53 -12.31 13.57
N LEU A 8 -17.13 -11.30 14.34
CA LEU A 8 -17.89 -10.74 15.45
C LEU A 8 -18.22 -9.27 15.20
N GLU A 9 -19.18 -8.73 15.96
CA GLU A 9 -19.48 -7.30 15.93
C GLU A 9 -18.49 -6.55 16.83
N LEU A 10 -17.45 -6.00 16.21
CA LEU A 10 -16.32 -5.37 16.91
C LEU A 10 -16.60 -3.93 17.34
N ASN A 11 -17.58 -3.25 16.74
CA ASN A 11 -17.79 -1.81 16.92
C ASN A 11 -18.98 -1.45 17.85
N ASN A 12 -19.80 -2.43 18.26
CA ASN A 12 -21.03 -2.17 19.04
C ASN A 12 -20.77 -1.57 20.44
N LYS A 13 -19.63 -1.87 21.06
CA LYS A 13 -19.30 -1.45 22.43
C LYS A 13 -18.44 -0.17 22.51
N LEU A 14 -18.22 0.52 21.40
CA LEU A 14 -17.39 1.73 21.39
C LEU A 14 -18.10 2.91 22.06
N SER A 15 -17.41 3.57 22.98
CA SER A 15 -17.86 4.83 23.58
C SER A 15 -17.95 5.95 22.52
N PRO A 16 -18.73 7.02 22.76
CA PRO A 16 -18.81 8.16 21.85
C PRO A 16 -17.44 8.76 21.53
N THR A 17 -16.54 8.84 22.52
CA THR A 17 -15.17 9.37 22.34
C THR A 17 -14.33 8.48 21.43
N GLU A 18 -14.41 7.16 21.57
CA GLU A 18 -13.67 6.24 20.71
C GLU A 18 -14.14 6.28 19.25
N LYS A 19 -15.42 6.61 19.02
CA LYS A 19 -15.96 6.80 17.66
C LYS A 19 -15.30 7.99 16.95
N LEU A 20 -14.87 9.01 17.67
CA LEU A 20 -14.20 10.20 17.09
C LEU A 20 -12.83 9.89 16.48
N VAL A 21 -12.19 8.79 16.89
CA VAL A 21 -10.89 8.35 16.33
C VAL A 21 -11.06 7.75 14.92
N LYS A 22 -12.29 7.35 14.54
CA LYS A 22 -12.54 6.71 13.25
C LYS A 22 -12.53 7.76 12.13
N ASN A 23 -11.84 7.43 11.04
CA ASN A 23 -11.82 8.29 9.85
C ASN A 23 -13.23 8.31 9.20
N PRO A 24 -13.87 9.48 9.03
CA PRO A 24 -15.19 9.59 8.41
C PRO A 24 -15.24 9.14 6.94
N GLU A 25 -14.11 9.17 6.23
CA GLU A 25 -14.04 8.78 4.81
C GLU A 25 -13.96 7.26 4.59
N VAL A 26 -13.84 6.48 5.65
CA VAL A 26 -13.72 5.02 5.58
C VAL A 26 -14.90 4.37 6.27
N THR A 27 -15.57 3.46 5.55
CA THR A 27 -16.68 2.71 6.12
C THR A 27 -16.25 1.86 7.31
N VAL A 28 -16.85 2.10 8.47
CA VAL A 28 -16.77 1.22 9.63
C VAL A 28 -17.68 0.02 9.38
N ARG A 29 -17.11 -1.16 9.21
CA ARG A 29 -17.85 -2.36 8.79
C ARG A 29 -18.42 -3.12 9.99
N CYS A 30 -19.56 -3.76 9.77
CA CYS A 30 -20.24 -4.61 10.75
C CYS A 30 -19.75 -6.07 10.65
N ARG A 31 -20.29 -6.92 11.52
CA ARG A 31 -20.14 -8.38 11.46
C ARG A 31 -20.56 -8.93 10.10
N GLY A 32 -19.84 -9.94 9.61
CA GLY A 32 -20.16 -10.67 8.38
C GLY A 32 -19.58 -10.07 7.10
N VAL A 33 -18.81 -8.99 7.19
CA VAL A 33 -18.21 -8.32 6.04
C VAL A 33 -16.73 -8.67 5.92
N MET A 34 -16.28 -8.86 4.68
CA MET A 34 -14.88 -9.09 4.35
C MET A 34 -14.14 -7.79 4.06
N GLU A 35 -12.92 -7.68 4.56
CA GLU A 35 -12.03 -6.55 4.44
C GLU A 35 -10.74 -6.93 3.72
N LYS A 36 -10.07 -5.94 3.12
CA LYS A 36 -8.74 -6.09 2.54
C LYS A 36 -8.07 -4.71 2.42
N CYS A 37 -6.78 -4.71 2.08
CA CYS A 37 -6.13 -3.49 1.60
C CYS A 37 -6.82 -2.97 0.34
N THR A 38 -7.21 -1.70 0.37
CA THR A 38 -7.82 -0.95 -0.74
C THR A 38 -6.88 0.08 -1.33
N TYR A 39 -5.59 0.02 -1.01
CA TYR A 39 -4.59 1.05 -1.35
C TYR A 39 -5.00 2.46 -0.91
N CYS A 40 -5.68 2.56 0.24
CA CYS A 40 -6.19 3.82 0.76
C CYS A 40 -7.06 4.58 -0.25
N ILE A 41 -8.05 3.90 -0.84
CA ILE A 41 -8.96 4.46 -1.84
C ILE A 41 -9.59 5.80 -1.45
N GLN A 42 -9.83 6.03 -0.15
CA GLN A 42 -10.32 7.31 0.35
C GLN A 42 -9.37 8.47 0.00
N ARG A 43 -8.05 8.27 0.13
CA ARG A 43 -7.04 9.27 -0.23
C ARG A 43 -6.94 9.44 -1.74
N ILE A 44 -6.99 8.33 -2.49
CA ILE A 44 -6.98 8.37 -3.96
C ILE A 44 -8.16 9.18 -4.49
N ASN A 45 -9.36 8.95 -3.96
CA ASN A 45 -10.57 9.62 -4.41
C ASN A 45 -10.56 11.10 -4.05
N ALA A 46 -10.12 11.47 -2.83
CA ALA A 46 -9.99 12.86 -2.43
C ALA A 46 -9.02 13.63 -3.33
N THR A 47 -7.83 13.08 -3.57
CA THR A 47 -6.84 13.70 -4.48
C THR A 47 -7.36 13.77 -5.91
N ARG A 48 -8.03 12.72 -6.40
CA ARG A 48 -8.63 12.72 -7.74
C ARG A 48 -9.68 13.82 -7.88
N ALA A 49 -10.60 13.94 -6.93
CA ALA A 49 -11.65 14.96 -6.95
C ALA A 49 -11.05 16.38 -6.98
N ASN A 50 -10.00 16.63 -6.18
CA ASN A 50 -9.31 17.92 -6.19
C ASN A 50 -8.60 18.19 -7.53
N ALA A 51 -7.92 17.19 -8.09
CA ALA A 51 -7.24 17.32 -9.37
C ALA A 51 -8.23 17.55 -10.54
N GLU A 52 -9.41 16.91 -10.50
CA GLU A 52 -10.50 17.13 -11.46
C GLU A 52 -11.07 18.55 -11.35
N LEU A 53 -11.24 19.08 -10.13
CA LEU A 53 -11.71 20.45 -9.90
C LEU A 53 -10.70 21.50 -10.40
N GLU A 54 -9.42 21.20 -10.31
CA GLU A 54 -8.31 22.04 -10.77
C GLU A 54 -7.92 21.81 -12.24
N ASP A 55 -8.68 20.97 -12.97
CA ASP A 55 -8.43 20.57 -14.37
C ASP A 55 -6.97 20.17 -14.65
N ARG A 56 -6.40 19.35 -13.76
CA ARG A 56 -5.02 18.88 -13.87
C ARG A 56 -4.87 17.39 -13.64
N GLN A 57 -3.73 16.86 -14.07
CA GLN A 57 -3.35 15.50 -13.72
C GLN A 57 -2.79 15.41 -12.29
N ILE A 58 -2.96 14.22 -11.70
CA ILE A 58 -2.42 13.87 -10.39
C ILE A 58 -0.90 13.75 -10.51
N ARG A 59 -0.17 14.44 -9.64
CA ARG A 59 1.30 14.44 -9.64
C ARG A 59 1.83 13.27 -8.80
N ASP A 60 3.05 12.81 -9.12
CA ASP A 60 3.71 11.78 -8.30
C ASP A 60 3.96 12.32 -6.89
N GLY A 61 3.74 11.47 -5.88
CA GLY A 61 3.83 11.87 -4.47
C GLY A 61 2.62 12.63 -3.90
N GLU A 62 1.65 13.03 -4.71
CA GLU A 62 0.43 13.70 -4.22
C GLU A 62 -0.47 12.73 -3.44
N ILE A 63 -0.52 11.46 -3.87
CA ILE A 63 -1.22 10.39 -3.17
C ILE A 63 -0.22 9.60 -2.35
N VAL A 64 -0.24 9.78 -1.03
CA VAL A 64 0.55 8.98 -0.10
C VAL A 64 -0.38 8.08 0.73
N PRO A 65 -0.37 6.75 0.52
CA PRO A 65 -1.12 5.82 1.37
C PRO A 65 -0.63 5.86 2.82
N ALA A 66 -1.50 5.49 3.76
CA ALA A 66 -1.18 5.51 5.19
C ALA A 66 0.05 4.66 5.54
N CYS A 67 0.21 3.48 4.92
CA CYS A 67 1.36 2.61 5.15
C CYS A 67 2.68 3.17 4.59
N ALA A 68 2.62 3.92 3.49
CA ALA A 68 3.80 4.57 2.92
C ALA A 68 4.20 5.78 3.78
N GLN A 69 3.23 6.61 4.19
CA GLN A 69 3.46 7.77 5.04
C GLN A 69 4.04 7.38 6.42
N ALA A 70 3.56 6.27 6.99
CA ALA A 70 3.99 5.82 8.31
C ALA A 70 5.38 5.15 8.31
N CYS A 71 5.92 4.77 7.16
CA CYS A 71 7.17 4.02 7.08
C CYS A 71 8.37 5.00 7.09
N PRO A 72 9.18 5.04 8.16
CA PRO A 72 10.33 5.95 8.22
C PRO A 72 11.44 5.55 7.24
N ALA A 73 11.51 4.27 6.87
CA ALA A 73 12.51 3.74 5.94
C ALA A 73 12.10 3.88 4.46
N GLU A 74 10.94 4.50 4.16
CA GLU A 74 10.40 4.64 2.80
C GLU A 74 10.32 3.33 1.99
N ALA A 75 10.12 2.20 2.68
CA ALA A 75 10.12 0.88 2.05
C ALA A 75 8.94 0.67 1.08
N ILE A 76 7.87 1.44 1.23
CA ILE A 76 6.66 1.34 0.42
C ILE A 76 6.56 2.59 -0.45
N VAL A 77 6.63 2.41 -1.77
CA VAL A 77 6.43 3.48 -2.74
C VAL A 77 5.14 3.25 -3.50
N PHE A 78 4.29 4.28 -3.55
CA PHE A 78 3.02 4.26 -4.24
C PHE A 78 2.98 5.39 -5.27
N GLY A 79 2.30 5.16 -6.40
CA GLY A 79 2.32 6.08 -7.53
C GLY A 79 1.71 5.49 -8.79
N ASN A 80 1.70 6.29 -9.86
CA ASN A 80 1.11 5.91 -11.14
C ASN A 80 2.09 5.09 -12.00
N ILE A 81 1.74 3.83 -12.29
CA ILE A 81 2.57 2.93 -13.11
C ILE A 81 2.57 3.34 -14.59
N HIS A 82 1.54 4.05 -15.05
CA HIS A 82 1.46 4.50 -16.44
C HIS A 82 2.36 5.71 -16.74
N ASP A 83 2.76 6.47 -15.71
CA ASP A 83 3.73 7.53 -15.85
C ASP A 83 5.16 6.95 -15.78
N PRO A 84 5.95 7.01 -16.86
CA PRO A 84 7.33 6.50 -16.87
C PRO A 84 8.26 7.27 -15.94
N ASN A 85 7.94 8.52 -15.60
CA ASN A 85 8.76 9.37 -14.74
C ASN A 85 8.54 9.12 -13.25
N SER A 86 7.46 8.41 -12.89
CA SER A 86 7.10 8.15 -11.49
C SER A 86 8.13 7.29 -10.77
N ARG A 87 8.26 7.49 -9.44
CA ARG A 87 9.16 6.69 -8.60
C ARG A 87 8.82 5.20 -8.66
N VAL A 88 7.53 4.85 -8.71
CA VAL A 88 7.07 3.45 -8.80
C VAL A 88 7.46 2.81 -10.13
N SER A 89 7.30 3.52 -11.25
CA SER A 89 7.66 2.97 -12.56
C SER A 89 9.15 2.64 -12.61
N LYS A 90 10.01 3.56 -12.15
CA LYS A 90 11.46 3.34 -12.07
C LYS A 90 11.83 2.14 -11.19
N LEU A 91 11.21 2.01 -10.01
CA LEU A 91 11.48 0.88 -9.11
C LEU A 91 11.01 -0.46 -9.68
N LYS A 92 9.91 -0.48 -10.44
CA LYS A 92 9.42 -1.70 -11.10
C LYS A 92 10.33 -2.19 -12.24
N HIS A 93 11.10 -1.30 -12.85
CA HIS A 93 12.11 -1.66 -13.86
C HIS A 93 13.44 -2.13 -13.25
N SER A 94 13.60 -2.07 -11.92
CA SER A 94 14.79 -2.58 -11.24
C SER A 94 14.96 -4.09 -11.46
N PRO A 95 16.19 -4.60 -11.65
CA PRO A 95 16.44 -6.03 -11.74
C PRO A 95 16.07 -6.80 -10.45
N LEU A 96 15.93 -6.10 -9.32
CA LEU A 96 15.53 -6.70 -8.04
C LEU A 96 14.01 -6.87 -7.90
N ASN A 97 13.22 -6.36 -8.85
CA ASN A 97 11.77 -6.40 -8.78
C ASN A 97 11.22 -7.80 -9.09
N TYR A 98 10.38 -8.32 -8.19
CA TYR A 98 9.71 -9.60 -8.39
C TYR A 98 8.25 -9.55 -7.94
N SER A 99 7.43 -10.41 -8.54
CA SER A 99 6.04 -10.61 -8.14
C SER A 99 5.93 -11.80 -7.21
N MET A 100 5.29 -11.63 -6.05
CA MET A 100 5.01 -12.74 -5.13
C MET A 100 4.05 -13.73 -5.80
N LEU A 101 4.42 -15.02 -5.80
CA LEU A 101 3.65 -16.11 -6.42
C LEU A 101 3.36 -15.87 -7.91
N ALA A 102 4.38 -15.43 -8.66
CA ALA A 102 4.28 -15.15 -10.10
C ALA A 102 3.82 -16.35 -10.94
N GLU A 103 4.17 -17.57 -10.52
CA GLU A 103 3.81 -18.84 -11.16
C GLU A 103 2.29 -19.03 -11.33
N LEU A 104 1.50 -18.43 -10.43
CA LEU A 104 0.03 -18.50 -10.49
C LEU A 104 -0.60 -17.48 -11.45
N ASN A 105 0.21 -16.70 -12.17
CA ASN A 105 -0.22 -15.67 -13.13
C ASN A 105 -1.28 -14.70 -12.60
N THR A 106 -1.22 -14.35 -11.31
CA THR A 106 -2.20 -13.44 -10.66
C THR A 106 -2.00 -11.97 -11.03
N ARG A 107 -0.88 -11.64 -11.70
CA ARG A 107 -0.49 -10.30 -12.17
C ARG A 107 -0.72 -9.22 -11.09
N PRO A 108 -0.11 -9.36 -9.90
CA PRO A 108 -0.34 -8.44 -8.79
C PRO A 108 0.19 -7.04 -9.12
N ARG A 109 -0.53 -6.00 -8.68
CA ARG A 109 -0.07 -4.61 -8.85
C ARG A 109 1.07 -4.26 -7.89
N THR A 110 1.05 -4.79 -6.68
CA THR A 110 2.15 -4.68 -5.72
C THR A 110 3.21 -5.71 -6.06
N THR A 111 4.43 -5.23 -6.28
CA THR A 111 5.63 -6.03 -6.46
C THR A 111 6.64 -5.66 -5.38
N TYR A 112 7.63 -6.50 -5.17
CA TYR A 112 8.61 -6.36 -4.09
C TYR A 112 10.01 -6.25 -4.68
N LEU A 113 10.90 -5.59 -3.96
CA LEU A 113 12.32 -5.59 -4.26
C LEU A 113 13.00 -6.65 -3.41
N ALA A 114 13.87 -7.44 -4.03
CA ALA A 114 14.66 -8.43 -3.32
C ALA A 114 15.57 -7.76 -2.27
N LYS A 115 15.69 -8.40 -1.11
CA LYS A 115 16.63 -7.96 -0.07
C LYS A 115 18.04 -8.38 -0.51
N VAL A 116 18.89 -7.39 -0.77
CA VAL A 116 20.32 -7.63 -0.99
C VAL A 116 21.02 -7.56 0.35
N HIS A 117 21.67 -8.65 0.74
CA HIS A 117 22.57 -8.67 1.88
C HIS A 117 24.00 -8.47 1.37
N ASN A 118 24.75 -7.56 1.99
CA ASN A 118 26.13 -7.26 1.60
C ASN A 118 27.09 -7.76 2.71
N PRO A 119 27.39 -9.07 2.76
CA PRO A 119 28.32 -9.61 3.74
C PRO A 119 29.74 -9.10 3.48
N HIS A 120 30.51 -8.88 4.53
CA HIS A 120 31.91 -8.49 4.41
C HIS A 120 32.73 -9.66 3.83
N PRO A 121 33.64 -9.44 2.85
CA PRO A 121 34.36 -10.53 2.18
C PRO A 121 35.11 -11.48 3.12
N GLU A 122 35.68 -10.96 4.21
CA GLU A 122 36.44 -11.77 5.19
C GLU A 122 35.56 -12.53 6.18
N PHE A 123 34.32 -12.09 6.38
CA PHE A 123 33.37 -12.68 7.34
C PHE A 123 32.20 -13.41 6.66
N ALA A 124 32.20 -13.48 5.32
CA ALA A 124 31.27 -14.27 4.54
C ALA A 124 31.63 -15.77 4.68
N ILE A 125 31.45 -16.30 5.88
CA ILE A 125 31.66 -17.71 6.18
C ILE A 125 30.47 -18.47 5.58
N ASN A 126 30.68 -19.17 4.46
CA ASN A 126 29.92 -20.34 3.98
C ASN A 126 28.47 -20.51 4.49
N GLU A 127 27.59 -19.53 4.29
CA GLU A 127 26.15 -19.74 4.44
C GLU A 127 25.63 -20.30 3.10
N ARG A 128 25.65 -21.63 3.00
CA ARG A 128 24.83 -22.39 2.04
C ARG A 128 23.38 -22.41 2.50
#